data_AF-A0A1C6UVI2-F1
#
_entry.id   AF-A0A1C6UVI2-F1
#
_cell.length_a   1.000
_cell.length_b   1.000
_cell.length_c   1.000
_cell.angle_alpha   90.00
_cell.angle_beta   90.00
_cell.angle_gamma   90.00
#
_symmetry.space_group_name_H-M   'P 1'
#
loop_
_entity.id
_entity.type
_entity.pdbx_description
1 polymer ?
#
loop_
_entity_poly.entity_id
_entity_poly.type
_entity_poly.pdbx_seq_one_letter_code
_entity_poly.pdbx_strand_id
1 'polypeptide(L)'
;MHARIIRAVLALYPAAIRERYGDEIAELLATSDTPARDLVDTARCALRDRLTQRTEAMTVAQARIAGVTLIKLVAAPFMFGVLLLALMVTAGLAADVTGAHEAAPYWGTLAVALAVASMWWFGRWMAHSGPIVAATVVVPAALALGVAGINAVPRVGDVLGAVRAGSLAAVACWAVGATGLGWAVSVLLRRGRRAAAWLSGGTGALLLLDAVTAVYVFTALPPERAPRHNAPLWYLSTMSWWDPGLVDGAYRQLQDSIKMLPPVLTMCTVFLLAVVGVTASRSRLAT
;
A
#
# COMPACT_ATOMS: atom_id res chain seq x y z
N MET A 1 25.49 2.54 -14.14
CA MET A 1 24.35 2.18 -13.28
C MET A 1 24.80 1.35 -12.07
N HIS A 2 25.68 0.36 -12.28
CA HIS A 2 26.23 -0.55 -11.26
C HIS A 2 26.85 0.15 -10.03
N ALA A 3 27.72 1.14 -10.24
CA ALA A 3 28.34 1.90 -9.16
C ALA A 3 27.35 2.66 -8.24
N ARG A 4 26.17 3.04 -8.75
CA ARG A 4 25.12 3.67 -7.92
C ARG A 4 24.42 2.64 -7.02
N ILE A 5 24.25 1.42 -7.52
CA ILE A 5 23.62 0.32 -6.77
C ILE A 5 24.57 -0.16 -5.67
N ILE A 6 25.85 -0.34 -5.99
CA ILE A 6 26.90 -0.68 -5.00
C ILE A 6 26.93 0.37 -3.87
N ARG A 7 26.93 1.66 -4.23
CA ARG A 7 26.86 2.75 -3.23
C ARG A 7 25.58 2.71 -2.38
N ALA A 8 24.44 2.36 -2.98
CA ALA A 8 23.19 2.22 -2.26
C ALA A 8 23.23 1.04 -1.27
N VAL A 9 23.84 -0.09 -1.65
CA VAL A 9 24.04 -1.25 -0.77
C VAL A 9 25.00 -0.92 0.37
N LEU A 10 26.13 -0.27 0.08
CA LEU A 10 27.09 0.16 1.11
C LEU A 10 26.49 1.18 2.09
N ALA A 11 25.53 1.99 1.66
CA ALA A 11 24.81 2.90 2.55
C ALA A 11 23.92 2.17 3.58
N LEU A 12 23.66 0.87 3.39
CA LEU A 12 22.95 0.05 4.38
C LEU A 12 23.83 -0.28 5.59
N TYR A 13 25.15 -0.39 5.42
CA TYR A 13 26.09 -0.67 6.50
C TYR A 13 26.23 0.52 7.49
N PRO A 14 26.46 0.25 8.79
CA PRO A 14 26.88 1.27 9.74
C PRO A 14 28.13 2.01 9.27
N ALA A 15 28.25 3.30 9.61
CA ALA A 15 29.36 4.15 9.15
C ALA A 15 30.73 3.54 9.45
N ALA A 16 30.92 2.99 10.65
CA ALA A 16 32.18 2.35 11.06
C ALA A 16 32.57 1.13 10.19
N ILE A 17 31.60 0.33 9.73
CA ILE A 17 31.88 -0.82 8.86
C ILE A 17 32.14 -0.35 7.44
N ARG A 18 31.35 0.64 6.96
CA ARG A 18 31.54 1.23 5.63
C ARG A 18 32.89 1.93 5.49
N GLU A 19 33.35 2.64 6.52
CA GLU A 19 34.65 3.32 6.51
C GLU A 19 35.81 2.33 6.57
N ARG A 20 35.63 1.16 7.19
CA ARG A 20 36.68 0.16 7.36
C ARG A 20 36.77 -0.86 6.22
N TYR A 21 35.63 -1.26 5.64
CA TYR A 21 35.54 -2.34 4.66
C TYR A 21 34.79 -1.95 3.38
N GLY A 22 34.34 -0.69 3.25
CA GLY A 22 33.48 -0.27 2.15
C GLY A 22 34.14 -0.37 0.78
N ASP A 23 35.43 -0.07 0.68
CA ASP A 23 36.17 -0.14 -0.59
C ASP A 23 36.41 -1.58 -1.02
N GLU A 24 36.75 -2.47 -0.09
CA GLU A 24 36.93 -3.91 -0.34
C GLU A 24 35.61 -4.57 -0.78
N ILE A 25 34.49 -4.25 -0.11
CA ILE A 25 33.16 -4.73 -0.51
C ILE A 25 32.77 -4.17 -1.89
N ALA A 26 33.09 -2.90 -2.19
CA ALA A 26 32.82 -2.30 -3.49
C ALA A 26 33.60 -3.00 -4.61
N GLU A 27 34.87 -3.33 -4.35
CA GLU A 27 35.76 -4.00 -5.28
C GLU A 27 35.30 -5.44 -5.56
N LEU A 28 34.97 -6.21 -4.51
CA LEU A 28 34.41 -7.56 -4.63
C LEU A 28 33.10 -7.58 -5.43
N LEU A 29 32.23 -6.59 -5.23
CA LEU A 29 30.97 -6.47 -5.98
C LEU A 29 31.18 -6.00 -7.42
N ALA A 30 32.28 -5.29 -7.72
CA ALA A 30 32.60 -4.82 -9.06
C ALA A 30 33.19 -5.93 -9.94
N THR A 31 33.88 -6.90 -9.34
CA THR A 31 34.52 -8.04 -10.03
C THR A 31 33.73 -9.33 -9.97
N SER A 32 32.56 -9.35 -9.32
CA SER A 32 31.70 -10.54 -9.22
C SER A 32 31.12 -10.98 -10.58
N ASP A 33 31.22 -12.28 -10.86
CA ASP A 33 30.58 -12.95 -12.00
C ASP A 33 29.05 -13.09 -11.82
N THR A 34 28.54 -12.93 -10.60
CA THR A 34 27.11 -13.01 -10.26
C THR A 34 26.61 -11.76 -9.51
N PRO A 35 26.69 -10.57 -10.14
CA PRO A 35 26.54 -9.29 -9.45
C PRO A 35 25.17 -9.10 -8.79
N ALA A 36 24.09 -9.58 -9.44
CA ALA A 36 22.74 -9.42 -8.89
C ALA A 36 22.53 -10.23 -7.61
N ARG A 37 23.05 -11.45 -7.54
CA ARG A 37 22.95 -12.31 -6.36
C ARG A 37 23.77 -11.75 -5.21
N ASP A 38 25.02 -11.37 -5.50
CA ASP A 38 25.96 -10.91 -4.48
C ASP A 38 25.54 -9.55 -3.91
N LEU A 39 24.95 -8.67 -4.72
CA LEU A 39 24.31 -7.44 -4.24
C LEU A 39 23.16 -7.72 -3.27
N VAL A 40 22.32 -8.72 -3.57
CA VAL A 40 21.19 -9.11 -2.70
C VAL A 40 21.70 -9.73 -1.41
N ASP A 41 22.68 -10.64 -1.48
CA ASP A 41 23.25 -11.29 -0.30
C ASP A 41 23.99 -10.28 0.59
N THR A 42 24.76 -9.37 -0.01
CA THR A 42 25.44 -8.28 0.73
C THR A 42 24.44 -7.33 1.36
N ALA A 43 23.39 -6.91 0.64
CA ALA A 43 22.33 -6.08 1.21
C ALA A 43 21.61 -6.78 2.36
N ARG A 44 21.36 -8.09 2.23
CA ARG A 44 20.74 -8.92 3.27
C ARG A 44 21.61 -9.01 4.52
N CYS A 45 22.90 -9.24 4.37
CA CYS A 45 23.86 -9.25 5.49
C CYS A 45 23.92 -7.90 6.20
N ALA A 46 24.06 -6.80 5.43
CA ALA A 46 24.06 -5.44 5.97
C ALA A 46 22.80 -5.11 6.76
N LEU A 47 21.63 -5.51 6.23
CA LEU A 47 20.34 -5.36 6.90
C LEU A 47 20.28 -6.18 8.18
N ARG A 48 20.75 -7.44 8.16
CA ARG A 48 20.75 -8.32 9.34
C ARG A 48 21.62 -7.75 10.46
N ASP A 49 22.85 -7.34 10.18
CA ASP A 49 23.77 -6.78 11.20
C ASP A 49 23.20 -5.51 11.82
N ARG A 50 22.64 -4.64 10.97
CA ARG A 50 22.01 -3.40 11.42
C ARG A 50 20.76 -3.66 12.25
N LEU A 51 19.98 -4.69 11.92
CA LEU A 51 18.83 -5.11 12.72
C LEU A 51 19.29 -5.68 14.06
N THR A 52 20.28 -6.57 14.09
CA THR A 52 20.82 -7.14 15.33
C THR A 52 21.34 -6.06 16.28
N GLN A 53 22.19 -5.15 15.81
CA GLN A 53 22.69 -4.03 16.64
C GLN A 53 21.55 -3.15 17.16
N ARG A 54 20.53 -2.93 16.32
CA ARG A 54 19.37 -2.13 16.74
C ARG A 54 18.52 -2.86 17.78
N THR A 55 18.36 -4.17 17.66
CA THR A 55 17.64 -5.00 18.62
C THR A 55 18.36 -5.00 19.97
N GLU A 56 19.69 -5.10 19.97
CA GLU A 56 20.52 -5.01 21.18
C GLU A 56 20.41 -3.62 21.85
N ALA A 57 20.31 -2.55 21.07
CA ALA A 57 20.17 -1.19 21.56
C ALA A 57 18.73 -0.80 21.95
N MET A 58 17.72 -1.65 21.69
CA MET A 58 16.31 -1.29 21.87
C MET A 58 15.83 -1.59 23.28
N THR A 59 15.20 -0.61 23.92
CA THR A 59 14.59 -0.85 25.23
C THR A 59 13.29 -1.63 25.10
N VAL A 60 12.94 -2.42 26.12
CA VAL A 60 11.69 -3.22 26.16
C VAL A 60 10.45 -2.34 25.95
N ALA A 61 10.44 -1.12 26.48
CA ALA A 61 9.35 -0.16 26.29
C ALA A 61 9.19 0.26 24.82
N GLN A 62 10.29 0.50 24.11
CA GLN A 62 10.28 0.83 22.68
C GLN A 62 9.82 -0.38 21.84
N ALA A 63 10.24 -1.59 22.20
CA ALA A 63 9.77 -2.83 21.57
C ALA A 63 8.26 -3.01 21.68
N ARG A 64 7.72 -2.74 22.87
CA ARG A 64 6.27 -2.80 23.10
C ARG A 64 5.52 -1.79 22.24
N ILE A 65 5.97 -0.54 22.16
CA ILE A 65 5.32 0.50 21.36
C ILE A 65 5.38 0.15 19.86
N ALA A 66 6.53 -0.33 19.37
CA ALA A 66 6.69 -0.76 17.99
C ALA A 66 5.76 -1.94 17.67
N GLY A 67 5.70 -2.94 18.55
CA GLY A 67 4.82 -4.10 18.39
C GLY A 67 3.34 -3.72 18.36
N VAL A 68 2.89 -2.87 19.29
CA VAL A 68 1.50 -2.36 19.30
C VAL A 68 1.17 -1.59 18.03
N THR A 69 2.10 -0.76 17.54
CA THR A 69 1.92 -0.02 16.29
C THR A 69 1.80 -0.97 15.10
N LEU A 70 2.65 -2.00 15.04
CA LEU A 70 2.60 -3.00 13.98
C LEU A 70 1.28 -3.77 13.99
N ILE A 71 0.83 -4.22 15.17
CA ILE A 71 -0.47 -4.90 15.32
C ILE A 71 -1.61 -4.01 14.83
N LYS A 72 -1.62 -2.72 15.21
CA LYS A 72 -2.62 -1.76 14.74
C LYS A 72 -2.61 -1.63 13.21
N LEU A 73 -1.42 -1.57 12.60
CA LEU A 73 -1.28 -1.47 11.15
C LEU A 73 -1.73 -2.74 10.42
N VAL A 74 -1.42 -3.92 10.96
CA VAL A 74 -1.84 -5.21 10.40
C VAL A 74 -3.36 -5.40 10.55
N ALA A 75 -3.95 -4.96 11.66
CA ALA A 75 -5.39 -5.02 11.88
C ALA A 75 -6.18 -3.95 11.11
N ALA A 76 -5.52 -2.87 10.67
CA ALA A 76 -6.17 -1.73 10.05
C ALA A 76 -7.03 -2.09 8.82
N PRO A 77 -6.57 -2.90 7.84
CA PRO A 77 -7.39 -3.25 6.67
C PRO A 77 -8.70 -3.93 7.03
N PHE A 78 -8.73 -4.73 8.10
CA PHE A 78 -9.95 -5.35 8.60
C PHE A 78 -10.93 -4.30 9.12
N MET A 79 -10.44 -3.36 9.94
CA MET A 79 -11.26 -2.25 10.43
C MET A 79 -11.79 -1.37 9.29
N PHE A 80 -11.01 -1.20 8.22
CA PHE A 80 -11.42 -0.44 7.03
C PHE A 80 -12.56 -1.14 6.31
N GLY A 81 -12.45 -2.46 6.12
CA GLY A 81 -13.51 -3.28 5.53
C GLY A 81 -14.79 -3.26 6.36
N VAL A 82 -14.68 -3.39 7.68
CA VAL A 82 -15.84 -3.31 8.60
C VAL A 82 -16.51 -1.94 8.54
N LEU A 83 -15.74 -0.85 8.55
CA LEU A 83 -16.30 0.50 8.43
C LEU A 83 -17.02 0.69 7.10
N LEU A 84 -16.39 0.29 5.99
CA LEU A 84 -16.98 0.41 4.66
C LEU A 84 -18.28 -0.40 4.58
N LEU A 85 -18.28 -1.63 5.09
CA LEU A 85 -19.47 -2.48 5.11
C LEU A 85 -20.59 -1.81 5.93
N ALA A 86 -20.28 -1.29 7.12
CA ALA A 86 -21.25 -0.59 7.94
C ALA A 86 -21.86 0.61 7.20
N LEU A 87 -21.02 1.43 6.55
CA LEU A 87 -21.47 2.59 5.77
C LEU A 87 -22.32 2.17 4.56
N MET A 88 -21.96 1.09 3.86
CA MET A 88 -22.73 0.55 2.74
C MET A 88 -24.09 0.01 3.20
N VAL A 89 -24.15 -0.68 4.34
CA VAL A 89 -25.41 -1.16 4.93
C VAL A 89 -26.29 0.01 5.35
N THR A 90 -25.72 1.03 6.01
CA THR A 90 -26.47 2.24 6.38
C THR A 90 -27.00 2.98 5.15
N ALA A 91 -26.19 3.08 4.09
CA ALA A 91 -26.58 3.63 2.80
C ALA A 91 -27.78 2.87 2.18
N GLY A 92 -27.72 1.53 2.17
CA GLY A 92 -28.81 0.68 1.68
C GLY A 92 -30.10 0.87 2.47
N LEU A 93 -30.03 0.77 3.80
CA LEU A 93 -31.19 0.98 4.67
C LEU A 93 -31.80 2.39 4.51
N ALA A 94 -30.96 3.42 4.35
CA ALA A 94 -31.45 4.77 4.10
C ALA A 94 -32.17 4.89 2.76
N ALA A 95 -31.66 4.24 1.71
CA ALA A 95 -32.32 4.20 0.40
C ALA A 95 -33.68 3.48 0.46
N ASP A 96 -33.76 2.36 1.19
CA ASP A 96 -35.01 1.62 1.38
C ASP A 96 -36.05 2.45 2.12
N VAL A 97 -35.66 3.10 3.24
CA VAL A 97 -36.56 3.93 4.06
C VAL A 97 -37.05 5.17 3.30
N THR A 98 -36.20 5.77 2.47
CA THR A 98 -36.55 6.96 1.69
C THR A 98 -37.25 6.64 0.36
N GLY A 99 -37.33 5.37 -0.02
CA GLY A 99 -37.82 4.93 -1.33
C GLY A 99 -36.90 5.32 -2.49
N ALA A 100 -35.74 5.92 -2.23
CA ALA A 100 -34.83 6.49 -3.21
C ALA A 100 -33.88 5.43 -3.83
N HIS A 101 -34.45 4.33 -4.33
CA HIS A 101 -33.70 3.21 -4.89
C HIS A 101 -32.88 3.61 -6.13
N GLU A 102 -33.38 4.57 -6.92
CA GLU A 102 -32.66 5.14 -8.06
C GLU A 102 -31.37 5.88 -7.64
N ALA A 103 -31.27 6.30 -6.37
CA ALA A 103 -30.10 7.00 -5.84
C ALA A 103 -29.05 6.06 -5.22
N ALA A 104 -29.27 4.74 -5.22
CA ALA A 104 -28.37 3.75 -4.60
C ALA A 104 -26.89 3.87 -5.02
N PRO A 105 -26.53 4.17 -6.29
CA PRO A 105 -25.12 4.36 -6.68
C PRO A 105 -24.47 5.58 -5.99
N TYR A 106 -25.21 6.66 -5.78
CA TYR A 106 -24.72 7.86 -5.09
C TYR A 106 -24.48 7.59 -3.61
N TRP A 107 -25.32 6.79 -2.98
CA TRP A 107 -25.13 6.37 -1.59
C TRP A 107 -23.89 5.49 -1.41
N GLY A 108 -23.62 4.60 -2.36
CA GLY A 108 -22.39 3.79 -2.37
C GLY A 108 -21.12 4.63 -2.51
N THR A 109 -21.11 5.57 -3.46
CA THR A 109 -19.97 6.48 -3.63
C THR A 109 -19.75 7.39 -2.42
N LEU A 110 -20.83 7.87 -1.79
CA LEU A 110 -20.76 8.61 -0.54
C LEU A 110 -20.17 7.77 0.60
N ALA A 111 -20.57 6.51 0.74
CA ALA A 111 -20.02 5.59 1.74
C ALA A 111 -18.51 5.39 1.55
N VAL A 112 -18.03 5.22 0.31
CA VAL A 112 -16.59 5.14 0.01
C VAL A 112 -15.89 6.44 0.37
N ALA A 113 -16.45 7.60 0.00
CA ALA A 113 -15.86 8.90 0.28
C ALA A 113 -15.73 9.16 1.79
N LEU A 114 -16.76 8.82 2.57
CA LEU A 114 -16.74 8.91 4.03
C LEU A 114 -15.70 7.98 4.64
N ALA A 115 -15.63 6.72 4.18
CA ALA A 115 -14.62 5.77 4.64
C ALA A 115 -13.20 6.28 4.36
N VAL A 116 -12.95 6.77 3.15
CA VAL A 116 -11.67 7.38 2.72
C VAL A 116 -11.31 8.57 3.60
N ALA A 117 -12.26 9.47 3.87
CA ALA A 117 -12.04 10.62 4.74
C ALA A 117 -11.71 10.20 6.18
N SER A 118 -12.40 9.20 6.72
CA SER A 118 -12.10 8.61 8.03
C SER A 118 -10.68 8.02 8.07
N MET A 119 -10.25 7.34 7.02
CA MET A 119 -8.90 6.75 6.94
C MET A 119 -7.80 7.78 6.82
N TRP A 120 -8.05 8.85 6.08
CA TRP A 120 -7.16 10.00 6.03
C TRP A 120 -6.96 10.60 7.43
N TRP A 121 -8.06 10.87 8.14
CA TRP A 121 -8.02 11.42 9.49
C TRP A 121 -7.31 10.49 10.48
N PHE A 122 -7.67 9.21 10.48
CA PHE A 122 -7.10 8.20 11.36
C PHE A 122 -5.61 7.99 11.13
N GLY A 123 -5.16 7.95 9.87
CA GLY A 123 -3.74 7.84 9.51
C GLY A 123 -2.94 9.04 10.01
N ARG A 124 -3.47 10.26 9.87
CA ARG A 124 -2.85 11.44 10.46
C ARG A 124 -2.77 11.32 11.97
N TRP A 125 -3.88 11.01 12.63
CA TRP A 125 -3.92 10.88 14.10
C TRP A 125 -2.89 9.87 14.61
N MET A 126 -2.84 8.67 14.02
CA MET A 126 -1.88 7.63 14.39
C MET A 126 -0.43 8.09 14.22
N ALA A 127 -0.13 8.75 13.10
CA ALA A 127 1.20 9.31 12.85
C ALA A 127 1.55 10.46 13.80
N HIS A 128 0.55 11.13 14.39
CA HIS A 128 0.79 12.14 15.41
C HIS A 128 1.06 11.52 16.79
N SER A 129 0.33 10.45 17.15
CA SER A 129 0.40 9.81 18.47
C SER A 129 1.72 9.11 18.77
N GLY A 130 2.51 8.74 17.76
CA GLY A 130 3.81 8.10 17.98
C GLY A 130 4.69 8.07 16.73
N PRO A 131 6.02 7.93 16.90
CA PRO A 131 6.94 7.82 15.78
C PRO A 131 6.78 6.46 15.08
N ILE A 132 6.52 6.51 13.77
CA ILE A 132 6.54 5.32 12.90
C ILE A 132 7.86 5.33 12.14
N VAL A 133 8.76 4.43 12.54
CA VAL A 133 10.07 4.28 11.90
C VAL A 133 9.89 3.75 10.48
N ALA A 134 10.57 4.37 9.51
CA ALA A 134 10.53 3.95 8.10
C ALA A 134 9.10 3.76 7.56
N ALA A 135 8.21 4.73 7.84
CA ALA A 135 6.79 4.66 7.51
C ALA A 135 6.50 4.32 6.04
N THR A 136 7.36 4.74 5.10
CA THR A 136 7.22 4.44 3.67
C THR A 136 7.37 2.95 3.33
N VAL A 137 7.98 2.16 4.21
CA VAL A 137 8.19 0.71 4.04
C VAL A 137 7.32 -0.08 5.01
N VAL A 138 7.32 0.29 6.29
CA VAL A 138 6.62 -0.45 7.35
C VAL A 138 5.10 -0.42 7.16
N VAL A 139 4.53 0.75 6.83
CA VAL A 139 3.08 0.90 6.68
C VAL A 139 2.54 0.07 5.51
N PRO A 140 3.05 0.18 4.25
CA PRO A 140 2.52 -0.63 3.17
C PRO A 140 2.75 -2.12 3.38
N ALA A 141 3.89 -2.54 3.95
CA ALA A 141 4.13 -3.94 4.28
C ALA A 141 3.13 -4.48 5.31
N ALA A 142 2.89 -3.74 6.40
CA ALA A 142 1.94 -4.15 7.43
C ALA A 142 0.49 -4.19 6.92
N LEU A 143 0.07 -3.20 6.12
CA LEU A 143 -1.24 -3.19 5.49
C LEU A 143 -1.40 -4.37 4.50
N ALA A 144 -0.37 -4.64 3.69
CA ALA A 144 -0.38 -5.77 2.77
C ALA A 144 -0.48 -7.12 3.51
N LEU A 145 0.24 -7.27 4.63
CA LEU A 145 0.10 -8.43 5.52
C LEU A 145 -1.31 -8.57 6.09
N GLY A 146 -1.93 -7.46 6.49
CA GLY A 146 -3.32 -7.45 6.94
C GLY A 146 -4.30 -7.92 5.86
N VAL A 147 -4.19 -7.37 4.64
CA VAL A 147 -5.04 -7.77 3.50
C VAL A 147 -4.80 -9.23 3.11
N ALA A 148 -3.53 -9.66 3.06
CA ALA A 148 -3.18 -11.05 2.79
C ALA A 148 -3.72 -12.00 3.88
N GLY A 149 -3.71 -11.58 5.15
CA GLY A 149 -4.29 -12.32 6.27
C GLY A 149 -5.80 -12.50 6.13
N ILE A 150 -6.53 -11.43 5.75
CA ILE A 150 -7.97 -11.51 5.44
C ILE A 150 -8.22 -12.48 4.28
N ASN A 151 -7.41 -12.38 3.22
CA ASN A 151 -7.51 -13.25 2.04
C ASN A 151 -7.22 -14.73 2.34
N ALA A 152 -6.43 -15.03 3.38
CA ALA A 152 -6.11 -16.38 3.80
C ALA A 152 -7.28 -17.07 4.54
N VAL A 153 -8.22 -16.31 5.11
CA VAL A 153 -9.37 -16.85 5.84
C VAL A 153 -10.44 -17.31 4.84
N PRO A 154 -10.85 -18.60 4.82
CA PRO A 154 -11.90 -19.09 3.94
C PRO A 154 -13.22 -18.32 4.14
N ARG A 155 -13.99 -18.12 3.06
CA ARG A 155 -15.25 -17.32 3.01
C ARG A 155 -15.08 -15.82 3.22
N VAL A 156 -14.18 -15.38 4.10
CA VAL A 156 -13.88 -13.96 4.33
C VAL A 156 -13.01 -13.42 3.19
N GLY A 157 -11.98 -14.17 2.78
CA GLY A 157 -11.13 -13.80 1.65
C GLY A 157 -11.87 -13.70 0.32
N ASP A 158 -12.94 -14.49 0.18
CA ASP A 158 -13.81 -14.44 -1.00
C ASP A 158 -14.58 -13.12 -1.10
N VAL A 159 -14.65 -12.31 -0.03
CA VAL A 159 -15.21 -10.94 -0.06
C VAL A 159 -14.22 -9.96 -0.68
N LEU A 160 -12.91 -10.21 -0.55
CA LEU A 160 -11.89 -9.37 -1.17
C LEU A 160 -11.84 -9.59 -2.68
N GLY A 161 -11.91 -10.82 -3.15
CA GLY A 161 -11.96 -11.11 -4.59
C GLY A 161 -12.31 -12.57 -4.85
N ALA A 162 -12.86 -12.86 -6.03
CA ALA A 162 -13.23 -14.22 -6.40
C ALA A 162 -12.01 -15.16 -6.52
N VAL A 163 -10.89 -14.65 -7.06
CA VAL A 163 -9.66 -15.44 -7.27
C VAL A 163 -8.57 -15.01 -6.29
N ARG A 164 -8.22 -15.90 -5.34
CA ARG A 164 -7.21 -15.62 -4.31
C ARG A 164 -5.84 -15.27 -4.86
N ALA A 165 -5.40 -15.98 -5.90
CA ALA A 165 -4.11 -15.72 -6.55
C ALA A 165 -4.06 -14.30 -7.12
N GLY A 166 -5.15 -13.84 -7.74
CA GLY A 166 -5.25 -12.47 -8.23
C GLY A 166 -5.24 -11.44 -7.11
N SER A 167 -5.96 -11.70 -6.01
CA SER A 167 -5.91 -10.83 -4.82
C SER A 167 -4.50 -10.70 -4.26
N LEU A 168 -3.76 -11.81 -4.12
CA LEU A 168 -2.38 -11.78 -3.60
C LEU A 168 -1.41 -11.08 -4.54
N ALA A 169 -1.52 -11.32 -5.85
CA ALA A 169 -0.69 -10.65 -6.86
C ALA A 169 -0.92 -9.13 -6.85
N ALA A 170 -2.19 -8.72 -6.78
CA ALA A 170 -2.58 -7.32 -6.66
C ALA A 170 -2.05 -6.68 -5.36
N VAL A 171 -2.19 -7.35 -4.22
CA VAL A 171 -1.68 -6.86 -2.92
C VAL A 171 -0.16 -6.74 -2.91
N ALA A 172 0.56 -7.70 -3.48
CA ALA A 172 2.01 -7.66 -3.59
C ALA A 172 2.47 -6.50 -4.50
N CYS A 173 1.85 -6.34 -5.66
CA CYS A 173 2.10 -5.24 -6.58
C CYS A 173 1.81 -3.88 -5.91
N TRP A 174 0.68 -3.79 -5.21
CA TRP A 174 0.29 -2.62 -4.44
C TRP A 174 1.34 -2.27 -3.38
N ALA A 175 1.81 -3.23 -2.60
CA ALA A 175 2.79 -2.98 -1.54
C ALA A 175 4.08 -2.35 -2.09
N VAL A 176 4.60 -2.89 -3.21
CA VAL A 176 5.80 -2.37 -3.88
C VAL A 176 5.56 -0.96 -4.42
N GLY A 177 4.47 -0.76 -5.15
CA GLY A 177 4.13 0.54 -5.73
C GLY A 177 3.84 1.61 -4.65
N ALA A 178 3.18 1.22 -3.57
CA ALA A 178 2.86 2.08 -2.43
C ALA A 178 4.12 2.51 -1.68
N THR A 179 5.11 1.61 -1.52
CA THR A 179 6.43 1.98 -0.99
C THR A 179 7.13 3.01 -1.88
N GLY A 180 7.13 2.79 -3.20
CA GLY A 180 7.71 3.74 -4.16
C GLY A 180 7.03 5.11 -4.12
N LEU A 181 5.70 5.12 -4.11
CA LEU A 181 4.88 6.33 -4.01
C LEU A 181 5.13 7.08 -2.69
N GLY A 182 5.07 6.37 -1.56
CA GLY A 182 5.33 6.94 -0.24
C GLY A 182 6.73 7.52 -0.15
N TRP A 183 7.73 6.84 -0.72
CA TRP A 183 9.10 7.36 -0.80
C TRP A 183 9.17 8.65 -1.63
N ALA A 184 8.65 8.66 -2.84
CA ALA A 184 8.65 9.84 -3.73
C ALA A 184 7.97 11.05 -3.06
N VAL A 185 6.78 10.84 -2.47
CA VAL A 185 6.05 11.87 -1.73
C VAL A 185 6.87 12.37 -0.54
N SER A 186 7.47 11.47 0.24
CA SER A 186 8.30 11.87 1.39
C SER A 186 9.50 12.72 0.98
N VAL A 187 10.16 12.40 -0.13
CA VAL A 187 11.29 13.16 -0.67
C VAL A 187 10.84 14.56 -1.10
N LEU A 188 9.72 14.67 -1.81
CA LEU A 188 9.17 15.97 -2.24
C LEU A 188 8.78 16.85 -1.04
N LEU A 189 8.14 16.26 -0.03
CA LEU A 189 7.76 16.97 1.20
C LEU A 189 8.99 17.45 1.98
N ARG A 190 10.02 16.62 2.13
CA ARG A 190 11.29 17.01 2.78
C ARG A 190 11.99 18.16 2.05
N ARG A 191 11.88 18.19 0.72
CA ARG A 191 12.37 19.30 -0.13
C ARG A 191 11.47 20.55 -0.10
N GLY A 192 10.40 20.57 0.70
CA GLY A 192 9.47 21.69 0.80
C GLY A 192 8.52 21.85 -0.40
N ARG A 193 8.51 20.91 -1.36
CA ARG A 193 7.70 20.98 -2.58
C ARG A 193 6.29 20.40 -2.33
N ARG A 194 5.52 21.05 -1.47
CA ARG A 194 4.19 20.54 -1.03
C ARG A 194 3.23 20.33 -2.19
N ALA A 195 3.07 21.31 -3.08
CA ALA A 195 2.16 21.20 -4.23
C ALA A 195 2.52 20.00 -5.13
N ALA A 196 3.80 19.86 -5.48
CA ALA A 196 4.28 18.73 -6.27
C ALA A 196 4.08 17.39 -5.55
N ALA A 197 4.25 17.34 -4.22
CA ALA A 197 4.00 16.13 -3.43
C ALA A 197 2.52 15.72 -3.44
N TRP A 198 1.60 16.69 -3.35
CA TRP A 198 0.16 16.44 -3.43
C TRP A 198 -0.28 15.98 -4.81
N LEU A 199 0.17 16.66 -5.87
CA LEU A 199 -0.11 16.26 -7.24
C LEU A 199 0.45 14.87 -7.54
N SER A 200 1.73 14.64 -7.23
CA SER A 200 2.37 13.33 -7.45
C SER A 200 1.74 12.24 -6.60
N GLY A 201 1.34 12.56 -5.37
CA GLY A 201 0.65 11.64 -4.47
C GLY A 201 -0.73 11.24 -4.99
N GLY A 202 -1.53 12.20 -5.43
CA GLY A 202 -2.86 11.96 -5.99
C GLY A 202 -2.81 11.21 -7.31
N THR A 203 -2.06 11.74 -8.30
CA THR A 203 -1.91 11.08 -9.61
C THR A 203 -1.24 9.72 -9.49
N GLY A 204 -0.19 9.61 -8.67
CA GLY A 204 0.51 8.34 -8.43
C GLY A 204 -0.36 7.31 -7.73
N ALA A 205 -1.23 7.72 -6.78
CA ALA A 205 -2.18 6.81 -6.15
C ALA A 205 -3.23 6.28 -7.13
N LEU A 206 -3.78 7.15 -7.99
CA LEU A 206 -4.74 6.74 -9.01
C LEU A 206 -4.12 5.74 -10.00
N LEU A 207 -2.93 6.06 -10.53
CA LEU A 207 -2.22 5.16 -11.44
C LEU A 207 -1.84 3.83 -10.79
N LEU A 208 -1.43 3.86 -9.51
CA LEU A 208 -1.12 2.64 -8.77
C LEU A 208 -2.36 1.75 -8.61
N LEU A 209 -3.49 2.33 -8.21
CA LEU A 209 -4.72 1.58 -7.99
C LEU A 209 -5.30 1.03 -9.30
N ASP A 210 -5.18 1.78 -10.39
CA ASP A 210 -5.54 1.32 -11.73
C ASP A 210 -4.67 0.14 -12.17
N ALA A 211 -3.34 0.28 -12.05
CA ALA A 211 -2.40 -0.80 -12.37
C ALA A 211 -2.64 -2.07 -11.53
N VAL A 212 -2.91 -1.92 -10.23
CA VAL A 212 -3.18 -3.05 -9.34
C VAL A 212 -4.51 -3.74 -9.68
N THR A 213 -5.53 -2.96 -10.04
CA THR A 213 -6.81 -3.51 -10.51
C THR A 213 -6.60 -4.29 -11.80
N ALA A 214 -5.80 -3.77 -12.72
CA ALA A 214 -5.44 -4.48 -13.95
C ALA A 214 -4.65 -5.77 -13.65
N VAL A 215 -3.69 -5.75 -12.73
CA VAL A 215 -2.98 -6.96 -12.28
C VAL A 215 -3.95 -8.01 -11.74
N TYR A 216 -4.93 -7.61 -10.94
CA TYR A 216 -5.97 -8.53 -10.48
C TYR A 216 -6.73 -9.14 -11.66
N VAL A 217 -7.26 -8.31 -12.56
CA VAL A 217 -8.08 -8.76 -13.69
C VAL A 217 -7.30 -9.73 -14.58
N PHE A 218 -6.06 -9.38 -14.94
CA PHE A 218 -5.22 -10.22 -15.79
C PHE A 218 -4.81 -11.55 -15.15
N THR A 219 -4.82 -11.64 -13.82
CA THR A 219 -4.49 -12.88 -13.11
C THR A 219 -5.73 -13.70 -12.77
N ALA A 220 -6.89 -13.05 -12.60
CA ALA A 220 -8.14 -13.70 -12.24
C ALA A 220 -8.94 -14.17 -13.45
N LEU A 221 -8.86 -13.46 -14.57
CA LEU A 221 -9.69 -13.70 -15.76
C LEU A 221 -8.84 -13.99 -17.00
N PRO A 222 -9.31 -14.88 -17.87
CA PRO A 222 -8.62 -15.17 -19.11
C PRO A 222 -8.79 -14.00 -20.12
N PRO A 223 -7.87 -13.86 -21.09
CA PRO A 223 -7.79 -12.67 -21.95
C PRO A 223 -9.03 -12.42 -22.81
N GLU A 224 -9.78 -13.47 -23.15
CA GLU A 224 -10.99 -13.35 -23.96
C GLU A 224 -12.13 -12.65 -23.21
N ARG A 225 -12.11 -12.74 -21.87
CA ARG A 225 -13.12 -12.19 -20.97
C ARG A 225 -12.82 -10.76 -20.53
N ALA A 226 -11.56 -10.34 -20.61
CA ALA A 226 -11.08 -9.04 -20.14
C ALA A 226 -10.34 -8.26 -21.25
N PRO A 227 -11.08 -7.55 -22.12
CA PRO A 227 -10.48 -6.77 -23.20
C PRO A 227 -9.51 -5.71 -22.65
N ARG A 228 -8.24 -5.79 -23.07
CA ARG A 228 -7.16 -4.94 -22.50
C ARG A 228 -7.36 -3.44 -22.71
N HIS A 229 -8.09 -3.05 -23.75
CA HIS A 229 -8.38 -1.63 -24.01
C HIS A 229 -9.31 -1.01 -22.95
N ASN A 230 -10.05 -1.83 -22.20
CA ASN A 230 -10.90 -1.39 -21.09
C ASN A 230 -10.14 -1.25 -19.77
N ALA A 231 -8.86 -1.67 -19.71
CA ALA A 231 -8.08 -1.70 -18.48
C ALA A 231 -8.09 -0.39 -17.67
N PRO A 232 -7.94 0.80 -18.30
CA PRO A 232 -7.94 2.08 -17.58
C PRO A 232 -9.28 2.45 -16.93
N LEU A 233 -10.36 1.74 -17.27
CA LEU A 233 -11.71 2.00 -16.75
C LEU A 233 -12.07 1.06 -15.60
N TRP A 234 -11.33 -0.04 -15.39
CA TRP A 234 -11.70 -1.06 -14.41
C TRP A 234 -11.70 -0.51 -12.99
N TYR A 235 -10.68 0.24 -12.59
CA TYR A 235 -10.64 0.83 -11.25
C TYR A 235 -11.80 1.82 -11.03
N LEU A 236 -12.01 2.74 -11.96
CA LEU A 236 -13.09 3.72 -11.90
C LEU A 236 -14.47 3.05 -11.83
N SER A 237 -14.69 2.02 -12.64
CA SER A 237 -15.92 1.23 -12.67
C SER A 237 -16.18 0.50 -11.35
N THR A 238 -15.14 -0.07 -10.75
CA THR A 238 -15.25 -0.71 -9.42
C THR A 238 -15.50 0.30 -8.31
N MET A 239 -15.08 1.55 -8.44
CA MET A 239 -15.30 2.57 -7.41
C MET A 239 -16.66 3.25 -7.49
N SER A 240 -17.16 3.44 -8.71
CA SER A 240 -18.47 4.06 -8.93
C SER A 240 -19.63 3.08 -8.77
N TRP A 241 -19.34 1.79 -8.58
CA TRP A 241 -20.29 0.70 -8.73
C TRP A 241 -21.09 0.74 -10.05
N TRP A 242 -20.49 1.30 -11.09
CA TRP A 242 -21.04 1.32 -12.43
C TRP A 242 -20.13 0.51 -13.38
N ASP A 243 -20.61 -0.67 -13.76
CA ASP A 243 -19.93 -1.56 -14.71
C ASP A 243 -20.78 -1.73 -15.97
N PRO A 244 -20.47 -1.02 -17.07
CA PRO A 244 -21.21 -1.12 -18.32
C PRO A 244 -20.94 -2.42 -19.10
N GLY A 245 -20.33 -3.44 -18.50
CA GLY A 245 -19.92 -4.66 -19.17
C GLY A 245 -18.47 -4.61 -19.66
N LEU A 246 -17.59 -4.05 -18.83
CA LEU A 246 -16.16 -3.92 -19.15
C LEU A 246 -15.44 -5.28 -19.19
N VAL A 247 -16.05 -6.29 -18.57
CA VAL A 247 -15.64 -7.69 -18.56
C VAL A 247 -16.82 -8.54 -19.05
N ASP A 248 -16.56 -9.46 -19.96
CA ASP A 248 -17.55 -10.39 -20.54
C ASP A 248 -18.77 -9.74 -21.24
N GLY A 249 -18.80 -8.41 -21.39
CA GLY A 249 -19.94 -7.69 -21.97
C GLY A 249 -21.21 -7.71 -21.12
N ALA A 250 -21.13 -8.25 -19.90
CA ALA A 250 -22.26 -8.42 -18.99
C ALA A 250 -22.21 -7.44 -17.83
N TYR A 251 -23.37 -6.88 -17.47
CA TYR A 251 -23.49 -5.88 -16.41
C TYR A 251 -23.04 -6.44 -15.05
N ARG A 252 -22.21 -5.68 -14.32
CA ARG A 252 -21.65 -6.00 -12.98
C ARG A 252 -20.67 -7.17 -12.88
N GLN A 253 -20.29 -7.82 -13.98
CA GLN A 253 -19.39 -8.97 -13.96
C GLN A 253 -17.98 -8.63 -13.42
N LEU A 254 -17.50 -7.41 -13.65
CA LEU A 254 -16.25 -6.92 -13.09
C LEU A 254 -16.35 -6.79 -11.56
N GLN A 255 -17.47 -6.29 -11.05
CA GLN A 255 -17.71 -6.12 -9.61
C GLN A 255 -17.82 -7.46 -8.89
N ASP A 256 -18.49 -8.44 -9.49
CA ASP A 256 -18.61 -9.77 -8.91
C ASP A 256 -17.26 -10.51 -8.86
N SER A 257 -16.37 -10.20 -9.80
CA SER A 257 -15.02 -10.77 -9.86
C SER A 257 -14.09 -10.12 -8.83
N ILE A 258 -14.01 -8.78 -8.84
CA ILE A 258 -13.05 -8.00 -8.06
C ILE A 258 -13.52 -7.68 -6.63
N LYS A 259 -14.83 -7.61 -6.41
CA LYS A 259 -15.47 -7.40 -5.10
C LYS A 259 -14.87 -6.21 -4.33
N MET A 260 -14.51 -6.39 -3.06
CA MET A 260 -14.10 -5.31 -2.15
C MET A 260 -12.61 -4.96 -2.21
N LEU A 261 -11.79 -5.63 -3.03
CA LEU A 261 -10.35 -5.38 -3.07
C LEU A 261 -9.99 -3.91 -3.42
N PRO A 262 -10.55 -3.26 -4.48
CA PRO A 262 -10.16 -1.90 -4.83
C PRO A 262 -10.55 -0.86 -3.77
N PRO A 263 -11.76 -0.89 -3.18
CA PRO A 263 -12.10 -0.05 -2.03
C PRO A 263 -11.12 -0.20 -0.87
N VAL A 264 -10.76 -1.43 -0.50
CA VAL A 264 -9.82 -1.71 0.59
C VAL A 264 -8.44 -1.15 0.29
N LEU A 265 -7.89 -1.41 -0.91
CA LEU A 265 -6.56 -0.89 -1.29
C LEU A 265 -6.54 0.64 -1.43
N THR A 266 -7.66 1.25 -1.80
CA THR A 266 -7.79 2.72 -1.84
C THR A 266 -7.73 3.30 -0.44
N MET A 267 -8.48 2.73 0.51
CA MET A 267 -8.40 3.10 1.92
C MET A 267 -6.99 2.93 2.48
N CYS A 268 -6.30 1.81 2.18
CA CYS A 268 -4.91 1.60 2.55
C CYS A 268 -3.96 2.64 1.94
N THR A 269 -4.16 3.03 0.68
CA THR A 269 -3.34 4.04 -0.02
C THR A 269 -3.51 5.41 0.60
N VAL A 270 -4.75 5.81 0.87
CA VAL A 270 -5.09 7.09 1.52
C VAL A 270 -4.49 7.15 2.93
N PHE A 271 -4.65 6.08 3.70
CA PHE A 271 -4.06 5.95 5.03
C PHE A 271 -2.53 6.08 4.98
N LEU A 272 -1.87 5.40 4.03
CA LEU A 272 -0.43 5.50 3.83
C LEU A 272 0.00 6.95 3.55
N LEU A 273 -0.64 7.62 2.60
CA LEU A 273 -0.30 9.00 2.23
C LEU A 273 -0.51 9.97 3.41
N ALA A 274 -1.56 9.76 4.21
CA ALA A 274 -1.79 10.52 5.43
C ALA A 274 -0.63 10.35 6.44
N VAL A 275 -0.20 9.11 6.69
CA VAL A 275 0.92 8.80 7.60
C VAL A 275 2.24 9.38 7.08
N VAL A 276 2.54 9.18 5.80
CA VAL A 276 3.75 9.70 5.15
C VAL A 276 3.79 11.22 5.18
N GLY A 277 2.65 11.87 4.92
CA GLY A 277 2.53 13.33 4.95
C GLY A 277 2.92 13.93 6.30
N VAL A 278 2.49 13.32 7.40
CA VAL A 278 2.80 13.76 8.76
C VAL A 278 4.26 13.45 9.12
N THR A 279 4.70 12.22 8.89
CA THR A 279 6.04 11.76 9.28
C THR A 279 7.15 12.50 8.52
N ALA A 280 6.98 12.76 7.23
CA ALA A 280 7.94 13.53 6.43
C ALA A 280 8.02 15.01 6.87
N SER A 281 6.89 15.60 7.30
CA SER A 281 6.85 17.00 7.73
C SER A 281 7.53 17.22 9.09
N ARG A 282 7.44 16.24 10.01
CA ARG A 282 8.09 16.31 11.34
C ARG A 282 9.61 16.38 11.25
N SER A 283 10.22 15.64 10.33
CA SER A 283 11.68 15.63 10.17
C SER A 283 12.30 16.99 9.82
N ARG A 284 11.48 17.95 9.36
CA ARG A 284 11.92 19.31 9.04
C ARG A 284 11.93 20.26 10.24
N LEU A 285 11.17 19.96 11.29
CA LEU A 285 11.09 20.80 12.49
C LEU A 285 12.19 20.47 13.51
N ALA A 286 12.90 19.36 13.31
CA ALA A 286 13.98 18.90 14.17
C ALA A 286 15.38 19.28 13.63
N THR A 287 15.44 20.03 12.53
CA THR A 287 16.65 20.56 11.89
C THR A 287 16.55 22.06 11.81
#